data_AF-A0A103YM43-F1
#
_entry.id   AF-A0A103YM43-F1
#
_cell.length_a   1.000
_cell.length_b   1.000
_cell.length_c   1.000
_cell.angle_alpha   90.00
_cell.angle_beta   90.00
_cell.angle_gamma   90.00
#
_symmetry.space_group_name_H-M   'P 1'
#
loop_
_entity.id
_entity.type
_entity.pdbx_description
1 polymer ?
#
loop_
_entity_poly.entity_id
_entity_poly.type
_entity_poly.pdbx_seq_one_letter_code
_entity_poly.pdbx_strand_id
1 'polypeptide(L)'
;MASFQVLVAVVFVSAVAFQSCLVHGNFYNDMYFNWGGEHSSIFGSGDDLNLVLDKASANWWTSPIYNQLNWDQQGKLKWVRDNYMIYNYCTDYERFNWQMAPECSKPQY
;
A
#
# COMPACT_ATOMS: atom_id res chain seq x y z
N MET A 1 -23.21 6.49 58.17
CA MET A 1 -23.50 5.31 57.31
C MET A 1 -23.87 5.71 55.88
N ALA A 2 -24.84 6.61 55.64
CA ALA A 2 -25.23 7.01 54.28
C ALA A 2 -24.13 7.69 53.43
N SER A 3 -23.29 8.56 54.01
CA SER A 3 -22.22 9.28 53.27
C SER A 3 -21.15 8.33 52.67
N PHE A 4 -20.72 7.32 53.43
CA PHE A 4 -19.77 6.31 52.95
C PHE A 4 -20.35 5.47 51.80
N GLN A 5 -21.62 5.09 51.91
CA GLN A 5 -22.33 4.32 50.87
C GLN A 5 -22.44 5.12 49.55
N VAL A 6 -22.67 6.44 49.64
CA VAL A 6 -22.70 7.33 48.46
C VAL A 6 -21.33 7.45 47.80
N LEU A 7 -20.26 7.61 48.58
CA LEU A 7 -18.89 7.66 48.03
C LEU A 7 -18.51 6.36 47.31
N VAL A 8 -18.85 5.21 47.91
CA VAL A 8 -18.62 3.90 47.29
C VAL A 8 -19.40 3.77 45.97
N ALA A 9 -20.66 4.21 45.94
CA ALA A 9 -21.47 4.17 44.73
C ALA A 9 -20.90 5.06 43.61
N VAL A 10 -20.41 6.26 43.94
CA VAL A 10 -19.79 7.17 42.95
C VAL A 10 -18.51 6.58 42.37
N VAL A 11 -17.64 6.01 43.21
CA VAL A 11 -16.42 5.34 42.74
C VAL A 11 -16.77 4.17 41.82
N PHE A 12 -17.75 3.35 42.19
CA PHE A 12 -18.18 2.22 41.38
C PHE A 12 -18.77 2.65 40.03
N VAL A 13 -19.65 3.65 40.01
CA VAL A 13 -20.23 4.21 38.77
C VAL A 13 -19.13 4.79 37.88
N SER A 14 -18.16 5.50 38.46
CA SER A 14 -17.03 6.04 37.70
C SER A 14 -16.20 4.91 37.08
N ALA A 15 -15.86 3.86 37.83
CA ALA A 15 -15.06 2.73 37.34
C ALA A 15 -15.77 1.98 36.20
N VAL A 16 -17.08 1.76 36.32
CA VAL A 16 -17.89 1.13 35.27
C VAL A 16 -17.94 1.99 34.01
N ALA A 17 -18.10 3.33 34.15
CA ALA A 17 -18.06 4.24 33.01
C ALA A 17 -16.69 4.28 32.31
N PHE A 18 -15.59 4.13 33.05
CA PHE A 18 -14.23 4.03 32.49
C PHE A 18 -14.00 2.69 31.75
N GLN A 19 -14.64 1.59 32.14
CA GLN A 19 -14.52 0.30 31.45
C GLN A 19 -15.21 0.25 30.08
N SER A 20 -16.26 1.06 29.86
CA SER A 20 -16.99 1.12 28.58
C SER A 20 -16.21 1.72 27.40
N CYS A 21 -15.00 2.24 27.63
CA CYS A 21 -14.16 2.87 26.58
C CYS A 21 -13.00 2.00 26.10
N LEU A 22 -12.90 0.73 26.53
CA LEU A 22 -11.86 -0.16 26.01
C LEU A 22 -12.18 -0.54 24.56
N VAL A 23 -11.49 0.11 23.62
CA VAL A 23 -11.46 -0.30 22.21
C VAL A 23 -10.44 -1.42 22.08
N HIS A 24 -10.93 -2.64 21.86
CA HIS A 24 -10.09 -3.80 21.54
C HIS A 24 -10.00 -3.93 20.01
N GLY A 25 -8.86 -3.58 19.44
CA GLY A 25 -8.56 -3.78 18.02
C GLY A 25 -7.90 -5.13 17.78
N ASN A 26 -8.17 -5.74 16.64
CA ASN A 26 -7.63 -7.04 16.26
C ASN A 26 -7.19 -7.03 14.79
N PHE A 27 -5.94 -7.37 14.54
CA PHE A 27 -5.34 -7.31 13.20
C PHE A 27 -6.04 -8.19 12.17
N TYR A 28 -6.72 -9.28 12.57
CA TYR A 28 -7.50 -10.10 11.63
C TYR A 28 -8.72 -9.37 11.05
N ASN A 29 -9.30 -8.43 11.80
CA ASN A 29 -10.53 -7.75 11.43
C ASN A 29 -10.29 -6.32 10.95
N ASP A 30 -9.24 -5.66 11.46
CA ASP A 30 -9.03 -4.22 11.28
C ASP A 30 -7.97 -3.88 10.22
N MET A 31 -7.21 -4.86 9.73
CA MET A 31 -6.09 -4.66 8.81
C MET A 31 -6.00 -5.73 7.72
N TYR A 32 -5.27 -5.43 6.64
CA TYR A 32 -4.89 -6.38 5.59
C TYR A 32 -3.48 -6.10 5.06
N PHE A 33 -2.81 -7.14 4.57
CA PHE A 33 -1.48 -7.00 3.96
C PHE A 33 -1.58 -6.50 2.52
N ASN A 34 -0.96 -5.35 2.22
CA ASN A 34 -0.86 -4.83 0.85
C ASN A 34 0.33 -5.41 0.06
N TRP A 35 1.37 -5.84 0.78
CA TRP A 35 2.66 -6.26 0.27
C TRP A 35 3.34 -7.20 1.28
N GLY A 36 4.13 -8.17 0.82
CA GLY A 36 4.95 -9.01 1.71
C GLY A 36 4.17 -9.93 2.66
N GLY A 37 2.94 -10.31 2.30
CA GLY A 37 2.07 -11.12 3.15
C GLY A 37 2.65 -12.50 3.51
N GLU A 38 3.40 -13.14 2.62
CA GLU A 38 4.07 -14.43 2.91
C GLU A 38 5.21 -14.31 3.93
N HIS A 39 5.73 -13.10 4.14
CA HIS A 39 6.82 -12.79 5.07
C HIS A 39 6.33 -12.00 6.28
N SER A 40 5.01 -11.91 6.46
CA SER A 40 4.37 -11.21 7.55
C SER A 40 3.44 -12.18 8.26
N SER A 41 3.34 -12.07 9.59
CA SER A 41 2.46 -12.94 10.36
C SER A 41 1.75 -12.18 11.47
N ILE A 42 0.45 -12.44 11.58
CA ILE A 42 -0.36 -12.05 12.72
C ILE A 42 -0.39 -13.24 13.67
N PHE A 43 -0.07 -13.01 14.94
CA PHE A 43 -0.05 -14.04 15.97
C PHE A 43 -0.65 -13.49 17.27
N GLY A 44 -0.61 -14.27 18.35
CA GLY A 44 -1.22 -13.84 19.62
C GLY A 44 -2.71 -13.57 19.50
N SER A 45 -3.46 -14.42 18.78
CA SER A 45 -4.91 -14.25 18.52
C SER A 45 -5.32 -12.97 17.77
N GLY A 46 -4.36 -12.27 17.14
CA GLY A 46 -4.64 -11.04 16.40
C GLY A 46 -4.15 -9.76 17.08
N ASP A 47 -3.47 -9.88 18.21
CA ASP A 47 -2.94 -8.74 18.98
C ASP A 47 -1.52 -8.36 18.57
N ASP A 48 -0.76 -9.30 18.00
CA ASP A 48 0.64 -9.11 17.63
C ASP A 48 0.86 -9.26 16.12
N LEU A 49 1.74 -8.41 15.57
CA LEU A 49 2.12 -8.39 14.16
C LEU A 49 3.65 -8.46 14.02
N ASN A 50 4.14 -9.38 13.18
CA ASN A 50 5.54 -9.46 12.76
C ASN A 50 5.65 -9.17 11.27
N LEU A 51 6.55 -8.25 10.91
CA LEU A 51 6.89 -7.90 9.54
C LEU A 51 8.36 -8.24 9.32
N VAL A 52 8.65 -9.13 8.36
CA VAL A 52 10.02 -9.49 8.00
C VAL A 52 10.41 -8.78 6.71
N LEU A 53 11.57 -8.11 6.73
CA LEU A 53 12.21 -7.56 5.54
C LEU A 53 13.46 -8.39 5.18
N ASP A 54 13.39 -9.04 4.04
CA ASP A 54 14.41 -9.87 3.40
C ASP A 54 14.42 -9.61 1.89
N LYS A 55 15.24 -10.34 1.12
CA LYS A 55 15.35 -10.13 -0.33
C LYS A 55 14.06 -10.45 -1.11
N ALA A 56 13.20 -11.33 -0.58
CA ALA A 56 11.97 -11.76 -1.24
C ALA A 56 10.78 -10.84 -0.90
N SER A 57 10.73 -10.34 0.33
CA SER A 57 9.80 -9.30 0.80
C SER A 57 10.22 -7.88 0.40
N ALA A 58 11.48 -7.68 0.02
CA ALA A 58 11.95 -6.45 -0.60
C ALA A 58 11.10 -6.11 -1.85
N ASN A 59 10.86 -4.81 -2.04
CA ASN A 59 10.37 -4.14 -3.25
C ASN A 59 9.97 -5.08 -4.41
N TRP A 60 8.71 -5.49 -4.53
CA TRP A 60 8.28 -6.39 -5.60
C TRP A 60 8.73 -6.00 -6.99
N TRP A 61 8.69 -4.70 -7.27
CA TRP A 61 9.03 -4.13 -8.57
C TRP A 61 10.48 -4.43 -8.98
N THR A 62 11.31 -4.95 -8.08
CA THR A 62 12.66 -5.43 -8.36
C THR A 62 12.71 -6.87 -8.88
N SER A 63 11.60 -7.62 -8.83
CA SER A 63 11.54 -8.96 -9.39
C SER A 63 11.75 -8.94 -10.91
N PRO A 64 12.47 -9.94 -11.49
CA PRO A 64 12.76 -9.96 -12.93
C PRO A 64 11.53 -9.88 -13.83
N ILE A 65 10.36 -10.30 -13.36
CA ILE A 65 9.11 -10.22 -14.14
C ILE A 65 8.60 -8.78 -14.33
N TYR A 66 9.07 -7.83 -13.50
CA TYR A 66 8.69 -6.41 -13.54
C TYR A 66 9.81 -5.52 -14.10
N ASN A 67 10.90 -6.09 -14.61
CA ASN A 67 11.98 -5.30 -15.21
C ASN A 67 11.58 -4.66 -16.55
N GLN A 68 10.56 -5.22 -17.21
CA GLN A 68 10.10 -4.83 -18.52
C GLN A 68 8.63 -5.22 -18.71
N LEU A 69 7.99 -4.65 -19.73
CA LEU A 69 6.62 -5.01 -20.09
C LEU A 69 6.60 -6.36 -20.81
N ASN A 70 5.60 -7.19 -20.53
CA ASN A 70 5.37 -8.39 -21.34
C ASN A 70 4.73 -8.04 -22.70
N TRP A 71 4.73 -9.01 -23.63
CA TRP A 71 4.24 -8.80 -25.00
C TRP A 71 2.81 -8.25 -25.09
N ASP A 72 1.90 -8.71 -24.23
CA ASP A 72 0.51 -8.24 -24.21
C ASP A 72 0.42 -6.79 -23.72
N GLN A 73 1.19 -6.43 -22.69
CA GLN A 73 1.28 -5.07 -22.17
C GLN A 73 1.87 -4.11 -23.21
N GLN A 74 2.90 -4.54 -23.94
CA GLN A 74 3.48 -3.78 -25.05
C GLN A 74 2.46 -3.54 -26.16
N GLY A 75 1.70 -4.58 -26.54
CA GLY A 75 0.64 -4.47 -27.54
C GLY A 75 -0.45 -3.48 -27.13
N LYS A 76 -0.88 -3.50 -25.86
CA LYS A 76 -1.84 -2.52 -25.31
C LYS A 76 -1.28 -1.10 -25.33
N LEU A 77 -0.03 -0.92 -24.90
CA LEU A 77 0.63 0.39 -24.93
C LEU A 77 0.72 0.93 -26.37
N LYS A 78 1.11 0.08 -27.33
CA LYS A 78 1.14 0.45 -28.75
C LYS A 78 -0.24 0.86 -29.25
N TRP A 79 -1.28 0.10 -28.95
CA TRP A 79 -2.65 0.44 -29.37
C TRP A 79 -3.10 1.81 -28.84
N VAL A 80 -2.81 2.11 -27.57
CA VAL A 80 -3.09 3.44 -26.99
C VAL A 80 -2.31 4.53 -27.73
N ARG A 81 -1.03 4.30 -28.01
CA ARG A 81 -0.19 5.25 -28.76
C ARG A 81 -0.72 5.50 -30.18
N ASP A 82 -1.21 4.47 -30.86
CA ASP A 82 -1.70 4.60 -32.24
C ASP A 82 -3.11 5.24 -32.34
N ASN A 83 -3.96 5.08 -31.32
CA ASN A 83 -5.37 5.49 -31.39
C ASN A 83 -5.73 6.71 -30.53
N TYR A 84 -5.01 6.98 -29.44
CA TYR A 84 -5.38 7.99 -28.44
C TYR A 84 -4.29 9.02 -28.16
N MET A 85 -3.08 8.86 -28.72
CA MET A 85 -1.98 9.81 -28.49
C MET A 85 -2.14 11.03 -29.38
N ILE A 86 -2.60 12.13 -28.77
CA ILE A 86 -2.78 13.42 -29.44
C ILE A 86 -1.50 14.27 -29.51
N TYR A 87 -0.48 13.91 -28.73
CA TYR A 87 0.82 14.58 -28.71
C TYR A 87 1.91 13.60 -28.35
N ASN A 88 3.05 13.68 -29.04
CA ASN A 88 4.21 12.82 -28.82
C ASN A 88 5.49 13.66 -28.89
N TYR A 89 6.09 13.92 -27.73
CA TYR A 89 7.32 14.71 -27.63
C TYR A 89 8.50 14.07 -28.38
N CYS A 90 8.54 12.74 -28.50
CA CYS A 90 9.61 12.04 -29.24
C CYS A 90 9.65 12.39 -30.73
N THR A 91 8.54 12.86 -31.29
CA THR A 91 8.42 13.28 -32.70
C THR A 91 8.27 14.79 -32.85
N ASP A 92 8.32 15.54 -31.75
CA ASP A 92 8.22 17.00 -31.74
C ASP A 92 9.60 17.63 -31.95
N TYR A 93 10.14 17.46 -33.16
CA TYR A 93 11.49 17.93 -33.50
C TYR A 93 11.60 19.45 -33.48
N GLU A 94 10.52 20.16 -33.81
CA GLU A 94 10.50 21.63 -33.85
C GLU A 94 10.74 22.21 -32.46
N ARG A 95 10.09 21.65 -31.43
CA ARG A 95 10.27 22.09 -30.04
C ARG A 95 11.67 21.82 -29.51
N PHE A 96 12.33 20.76 -29.98
CA PHE A 96 13.63 20.32 -29.47
C PHE A 96 14.79 20.56 -30.45
N ASN A 97 14.72 21.58 -31.30
CA ASN A 97 15.82 21.98 -32.20
C ASN A 97 16.37 20.81 -33.04
N TRP A 98 15.48 19.94 -33.55
CA TRP A 98 15.83 18.72 -34.29
C TRP A 98 16.65 17.69 -33.50
N GLN A 99 16.65 17.78 -32.16
CA GLN A 99 17.29 16.83 -31.28
C GLN A 99 16.24 15.90 -30.67
N MET A 100 16.35 14.61 -30.97
CA MET A 100 15.49 13.61 -30.36
C MET A 100 16.01 13.25 -28.97
N ALA A 101 15.09 13.15 -28.00
CA ALA A 101 15.45 12.76 -26.65
C ALA A 101 16.01 11.32 -26.63
N PRO A 102 17.16 11.04 -25.97
CA PRO A 102 17.86 9.76 -26.06
C PRO A 102 17.02 8.53 -25.66
N GLU A 103 16.06 8.70 -24.77
CA GLU A 103 15.12 7.67 -24.34
C GLU A 103 14.14 7.23 -25.43
N CYS A 104 13.86 8.09 -26.41
CA CYS A 104 12.98 7.76 -27.54
C CYS A 104 13.62 6.73 -28.48
N SER A 105 14.95 6.62 -28.49
CA SER A 105 15.71 5.60 -29.24
C SER A 105 15.84 4.27 -28.49
N LYS A 106 15.49 4.23 -27.20
CA LYS A 106 15.58 2.99 -26.43
C LYS A 106 14.42 2.07 -26.82
N PRO A 107 14.60 0.74 -26.71
CA PRO A 107 13.46 -0.17 -26.70
C PRO A 107 12.43 0.37 -25.72
N GLN A 108 11.22 0.64 -26.20
CA GLN A 108 10.11 1.10 -25.36
C GLN A 108 9.56 -0.04 -24.49
N TYR A 109 10.28 -1.16 -24.44
CA TYR A 109 9.84 -2.44 -23.92
C TYR A 109 11.00 -3.42 -23.74
#